data_AF-A0A414ZJ56-F1
#
_entry.id   AF-A0A414ZJ56-F1
#
_cell.length_a   1.000
_cell.length_b   1.000
_cell.length_c   1.000
_cell.angle_alpha   90.00
_cell.angle_beta   90.00
_cell.angle_gamma   90.00
#
_symmetry.space_group_name_H-M   'P 1'
#
loop_
_entity.id
_entity.type
_entity.pdbx_description
1 polymer ?
#
loop_
_entity_poly.entity_id
_entity_poly.type
_entity_poly.pdbx_seq_one_letter_code
_entity_poly.pdbx_strand_id
1 'polypeptide(L)'
;MNTYLLITSIVIFLCILLNRVSNRIGIPALLAFIVLGMLFGSDGIMKIDFDNYAFAEQICSTALIFIMFYGGFGTNWQRAKAVAVKSVLLSTIGVIITCFLTGLFCHFALNMSLEISFLLGALISSTDAASVFSILRSKKLNLKYNTASLLEVESGSNDPCAYMLTVAFIAISQGSASPGNIAILIVKQLAFGILFGALIAKLSIILLRYIRFKSAGFDAIFMVGIALISYALPAYFDGNGFLSAYIVGIVLGNTEIENKKNLVNFFDGITGLMQMLIFFLLGLLSFPSRLPQVIVPALLIFIWLTFVARPLSVALVLTPFRSKIKQQLLVSWSGLRGAASIVFSIMAYTATNDDLDTFHIIFMIVLFSILLQGSMLPWISRKLNMLDKTADVMKTFNDYSEEADIQFIQLTIPENHLWCGHKLKDLTLPPETLIVLIRRGEQNIIPDGETIILQNDVLVLSAITPDEVHGIKLVEKIIEKDSRYNNKLLSEISKKHNEIIIMIQRNGQVIIPNGNVRLTTGDILVINRAVN
;
A
#
# COMPACT_ATOMS: atom_id res chain seq x y z
N MET A 1 22.30 -19.40 18.27
CA MET A 1 22.26 -18.12 17.53
C MET A 1 22.70 -18.28 16.08
N ASN A 2 23.93 -18.71 15.79
CA ASN A 2 24.44 -18.83 14.40
C ASN A 2 23.58 -19.73 13.49
N THR A 3 23.12 -20.88 13.98
CA THR A 3 22.24 -21.78 13.20
C THR A 3 20.92 -21.13 12.82
N TYR A 4 20.28 -20.40 13.74
CA TYR A 4 19.04 -19.68 13.46
C TYR A 4 19.27 -18.56 12.43
N LEU A 5 20.37 -17.79 12.55
CA LEU A 5 20.71 -16.77 11.56
C LEU A 5 20.97 -17.36 10.17
N LEU A 6 21.64 -18.51 10.11
CA LEU A 6 21.91 -19.23 8.87
C LEU A 6 20.59 -19.72 8.23
N ILE A 7 19.72 -20.37 9.01
CA ILE A 7 18.41 -20.84 8.53
C ILE A 7 17.58 -19.65 8.03
N THR A 8 17.47 -18.58 8.81
CA THR A 8 16.72 -17.38 8.41
C THR A 8 17.26 -16.78 7.11
N SER A 9 18.58 -16.67 6.97
CA SER A 9 19.21 -16.15 5.75
C SER A 9 18.91 -17.04 4.54
N ILE A 10 19.04 -18.36 4.68
CA ILE A 10 18.73 -19.34 3.62
C ILE A 10 17.26 -19.24 3.22
N VAL A 11 16.35 -19.18 4.19
CA VAL A 11 14.91 -19.04 3.94
C VAL A 11 14.61 -17.76 3.16
N ILE A 12 15.19 -16.62 3.55
CA ILE A 12 15.00 -15.34 2.83
C ILE A 12 15.49 -15.47 1.37
N PHE A 13 16.70 -15.99 1.14
CA PHE A 13 17.22 -16.15 -0.22
C PHE A 13 16.37 -17.12 -1.06
N LEU A 14 15.89 -18.22 -0.47
CA LEU A 14 14.99 -19.16 -1.13
C LEU A 14 13.64 -18.52 -1.46
N CYS A 15 13.04 -17.75 -0.56
CA CYS A 15 11.80 -17.02 -0.82
C CYS A 15 11.97 -16.02 -1.97
N ILE A 16 13.08 -15.29 -2.03
CA ILE A 16 13.36 -14.36 -3.14
C ILE A 16 13.49 -15.11 -4.47
N LEU A 17 14.22 -16.24 -4.48
CA LEU A 17 14.36 -17.08 -5.67
C LEU A 17 13.00 -17.63 -6.13
N LEU A 18 12.22 -18.17 -5.20
CA LEU A 18 10.88 -18.71 -5.46
C LEU A 18 9.92 -17.65 -5.97
N ASN A 19 9.98 -16.42 -5.44
CA ASN A 19 9.15 -15.31 -5.95
C ASN A 19 9.43 -15.07 -7.44
N ARG A 20 10.70 -15.05 -7.86
CA ARG A 20 11.08 -14.89 -9.27
C ARG A 20 10.55 -16.03 -10.16
N VAL A 21 10.63 -17.27 -9.67
CA VAL A 21 10.11 -18.45 -10.37
C VAL A 21 8.58 -18.42 -10.44
N SER A 22 7.91 -18.11 -9.34
CA SER A 22 6.45 -18.03 -9.23
C SER A 22 5.87 -16.99 -10.20
N ASN A 23 6.53 -15.84 -10.33
CA ASN A 23 6.14 -14.80 -11.28
C ASN A 23 6.24 -15.25 -12.75
N ARG A 24 7.19 -16.13 -13.09
CA ARG A 24 7.28 -16.73 -14.43
C ARG A 24 6.19 -17.77 -14.69
N ILE A 25 5.91 -18.64 -13.72
CA ILE A 25 4.91 -19.71 -13.83
C ILE A 25 3.49 -19.15 -13.73
N GLY A 26 3.32 -17.98 -13.11
CA GLY A 26 2.03 -17.33 -12.92
C GLY A 26 1.25 -17.86 -11.72
N ILE A 27 1.92 -18.52 -10.78
CA ILE A 27 1.37 -18.98 -9.50
C ILE A 27 1.60 -17.87 -8.45
N PRO A 28 0.69 -17.67 -7.46
CA PRO A 28 0.92 -16.72 -6.38
C PRO A 28 2.16 -17.09 -5.55
N ALA A 29 3.09 -16.14 -5.37
CA ALA A 29 4.35 -16.38 -4.64
C ALA A 29 4.15 -16.84 -3.19
N LEU A 30 3.04 -16.42 -2.57
CA LEU A 30 2.66 -16.80 -1.20
C LEU A 30 2.52 -18.32 -1.04
N LEU A 31 2.03 -19.02 -2.08
CA LEU A 31 1.94 -20.47 -2.08
C LEU A 31 3.32 -21.12 -1.99
N ALA A 32 4.32 -20.53 -2.66
CA ALA A 32 5.69 -21.03 -2.63
C ALA A 32 6.29 -20.92 -1.21
N PHE A 33 5.95 -19.87 -0.47
CA PHE A 33 6.42 -19.67 0.91
C PHE A 33 5.79 -20.69 1.87
N ILE A 34 4.49 -20.98 1.72
CA ILE A 34 3.81 -22.02 2.49
C ILE A 34 4.44 -23.39 2.23
N VAL A 35 4.63 -23.75 0.96
CA VAL A 35 5.26 -25.04 0.58
C VAL A 35 6.68 -25.14 1.13
N LEU A 36 7.46 -24.06 1.06
CA LEU A 36 8.79 -24.03 1.64
C LEU A 36 8.74 -24.22 3.16
N GLY A 37 7.81 -23.57 3.85
CA GLY A 37 7.57 -23.77 5.29
C GLY A 37 7.24 -25.22 5.62
N MET A 38 6.35 -25.86 4.86
CA MET A 38 6.00 -27.29 5.05
C MET A 38 7.20 -28.22 4.85
N LEU A 39 8.06 -27.93 3.87
CA LEU A 39 9.28 -28.71 3.63
C LEU A 39 10.29 -28.56 4.77
N PHE A 40 10.28 -27.42 5.46
CA PHE A 40 11.15 -27.15 6.60
C PHE A 40 10.57 -27.65 7.93
N GLY A 41 9.24 -27.74 8.04
CA GLY A 41 8.52 -28.11 9.25
C GLY A 41 8.77 -29.54 9.73
N SER A 42 8.06 -29.90 10.80
CA SER A 42 8.20 -31.16 11.55
C SER A 42 8.03 -32.42 10.67
N ASP A 43 7.01 -32.44 9.80
CA ASP A 43 6.78 -33.52 8.82
C ASP A 43 7.57 -33.34 7.50
N GLY A 44 8.34 -32.26 7.40
CA GLY A 44 9.09 -31.90 6.21
C GLY A 44 10.39 -32.70 6.02
N ILE A 45 11.16 -32.31 5.00
CA ILE A 45 12.47 -32.91 4.70
C ILE A 45 13.49 -32.52 5.78
N MET A 46 13.45 -31.27 6.24
CA MET A 46 14.41 -30.75 7.23
C MET A 46 14.04 -31.10 8.67
N LYS A 47 12.78 -31.49 8.92
CA LYS A 47 12.25 -31.91 10.23
C LYS A 47 12.59 -30.94 11.36
N ILE A 48 12.38 -29.64 11.12
CA ILE A 48 12.53 -28.64 12.18
C ILE A 48 11.33 -28.76 13.09
N ASP A 49 11.57 -29.24 14.32
CA ASP A 49 10.53 -29.30 15.34
C ASP A 49 10.22 -27.88 15.81
N PHE A 50 9.04 -27.39 15.45
CA PHE A 50 8.58 -26.04 15.77
C PHE A 50 7.11 -26.10 16.19
N ASP A 51 6.89 -26.18 17.49
CA ASP A 51 5.59 -26.30 18.15
C ASP A 51 5.24 -25.08 19.02
N ASN A 52 6.04 -24.01 18.95
CA ASN A 52 5.86 -22.83 19.78
C ASN A 52 4.87 -21.84 19.13
N TYR A 53 3.57 -22.15 19.27
CA TYR A 53 2.49 -21.30 18.77
C TYR A 53 2.45 -19.91 19.42
N ALA A 54 2.83 -19.78 20.70
CA ALA A 54 2.87 -18.47 21.38
C ALA A 54 3.95 -17.55 20.80
N PHE A 55 5.13 -18.09 20.50
CA PHE A 55 6.19 -17.33 19.84
C PHE A 55 5.80 -16.96 18.39
N ALA A 56 5.17 -17.89 17.68
CA ALA A 56 4.67 -17.61 16.33
C ALA A 56 3.57 -16.55 16.32
N GLU A 57 2.66 -16.57 17.30
CA GLU A 57 1.62 -15.56 17.50
C GLU A 57 2.23 -14.17 17.65
N GLN A 58 3.22 -14.01 18.54
CA GLN A 58 3.90 -12.72 18.74
C GLN A 58 4.57 -12.19 17.47
N ILE A 59 5.24 -13.06 16.71
CA ILE A 59 5.89 -12.68 15.45
C ILE A 59 4.84 -12.28 14.41
N CYS A 60 3.82 -13.12 14.21
CA CYS A 60 2.77 -12.90 13.24
C CYS A 60 1.93 -11.66 13.56
N SER A 61 1.58 -11.44 14.82
CA SER A 61 0.88 -10.24 15.30
C SER A 61 1.73 -8.99 15.03
N THR A 62 3.03 -9.03 15.31
CA THR A 62 3.95 -7.91 15.00
C THR A 62 4.04 -7.64 13.49
N ALA A 63 4.16 -8.70 12.69
CA ALA A 63 4.18 -8.61 11.24
C ALA A 63 2.88 -8.01 10.68
N LEU A 64 1.73 -8.39 11.24
CA LEU A 64 0.42 -7.87 10.85
C LEU A 64 0.27 -6.37 11.16
N ILE A 65 0.89 -5.84 12.21
CA ILE A 65 0.90 -4.38 12.48
C ILE A 65 1.44 -3.60 11.28
N PHE A 66 2.59 -4.02 10.74
CA PHE A 66 3.20 -3.35 9.58
C PHE A 66 2.37 -3.52 8.31
N ILE A 67 1.82 -4.72 8.09
CA ILE A 67 0.94 -5.00 6.94
C ILE A 67 -0.30 -4.09 6.98
N MET A 68 -0.94 -3.97 8.15
CA MET A 68 -2.14 -3.15 8.33
C MET A 68 -1.83 -1.65 8.23
N PHE A 69 -0.76 -1.20 8.87
CA PHE A 69 -0.31 0.19 8.77
C PHE A 69 -0.03 0.57 7.32
N TYR A 70 0.74 -0.25 6.59
CA TYR A 70 1.07 0.01 5.20
C TYR A 70 -0.14 -0.11 4.27
N GLY A 71 -1.05 -1.06 4.51
CA GLY A 71 -2.33 -1.15 3.80
C GLY A 71 -3.14 0.14 3.90
N GLY A 72 -3.17 0.76 5.09
CA GLY A 72 -3.74 2.09 5.26
C GLY A 72 -2.92 3.18 4.54
N PHE A 73 -1.59 3.16 4.69
CA PHE A 73 -0.68 4.16 4.12
C PHE A 73 -0.71 4.21 2.58
N GLY A 74 -0.88 3.06 1.94
CA GLY A 74 -1.02 2.92 0.48
C GLY A 74 -2.35 3.43 -0.07
N THR A 75 -3.39 3.53 0.78
CA THR A 75 -4.76 3.89 0.37
C THR A 75 -4.85 5.33 -0.10
N ASN A 76 -5.26 5.55 -1.35
CA ASN A 76 -5.55 6.88 -1.88
C ASN A 76 -6.97 7.34 -1.51
N TRP A 77 -7.08 8.24 -0.53
CA TRP A 77 -8.36 8.73 0.00
C TRP A 77 -9.22 9.44 -1.04
N GLN A 78 -8.60 10.16 -1.99
CA GLN A 78 -9.35 10.88 -3.03
C GLN A 78 -10.14 9.95 -3.95
N ARG A 79 -9.62 8.74 -4.19
CA ARG A 79 -10.30 7.68 -4.95
C ARG A 79 -11.21 6.84 -4.07
N ALA A 80 -10.73 6.50 -2.88
CA ALA A 80 -11.46 5.71 -1.90
C ALA A 80 -12.76 6.38 -1.45
N LYS A 81 -12.80 7.72 -1.28
CA LYS A 81 -13.99 8.43 -0.77
C LYS A 81 -15.27 8.15 -1.57
N ALA A 82 -15.15 7.91 -2.89
CA ALA A 82 -16.30 7.61 -3.75
C ALA A 82 -16.91 6.22 -3.47
N VAL A 83 -16.13 5.30 -2.91
CA VAL A 83 -16.53 3.91 -2.60
C VAL A 83 -16.45 3.59 -1.11
N ALA A 84 -16.04 4.54 -0.26
CA ALA A 84 -15.76 4.32 1.16
C ALA A 84 -16.97 3.77 1.92
N VAL A 85 -18.17 4.33 1.70
CA VAL A 85 -19.40 3.85 2.36
C VAL A 85 -19.68 2.38 2.02
N LYS A 86 -19.58 2.01 0.74
CA LYS A 86 -19.78 0.62 0.28
C LYS A 86 -18.75 -0.32 0.90
N SER A 87 -17.50 0.13 0.94
CA SER A 87 -16.36 -0.66 1.41
C SER A 87 -16.43 -0.88 2.92
N VAL A 88 -16.75 0.16 3.69
CA VAL A 88 -16.93 0.08 5.15
C VAL A 88 -18.12 -0.80 5.52
N LEU A 89 -19.25 -0.70 4.80
CA LEU A 89 -20.38 -1.60 5.03
C LEU A 89 -20.02 -3.06 4.71
N LEU A 90 -19.26 -3.29 3.64
CA LEU A 90 -18.82 -4.64 3.29
C LEU A 90 -17.80 -5.19 4.31
N SER A 91 -16.93 -4.33 4.84
CA SER A 91 -15.94 -4.68 5.85
C SER A 91 -16.46 -4.78 7.28
N THR A 92 -17.73 -4.43 7.52
CA THR A 92 -18.38 -4.51 8.85
C THR A 92 -19.57 -5.45 8.79
N ILE A 93 -20.69 -5.00 8.23
CA ILE A 93 -21.90 -5.81 8.07
C ILE A 93 -21.62 -7.04 7.21
N GLY A 94 -20.86 -6.86 6.12
CA GLY A 94 -20.52 -7.99 5.24
C GLY A 94 -19.67 -9.06 5.93
N VAL A 95 -18.77 -8.66 6.83
CA VAL A 95 -17.97 -9.57 7.67
C VAL A 95 -18.85 -10.31 8.66
N ILE A 96 -19.73 -9.59 9.37
CA ILE A 96 -20.68 -10.18 10.33
C ILE A 96 -21.59 -11.21 9.63
N ILE A 97 -22.13 -10.86 8.46
CA ILE A 97 -22.97 -11.78 7.67
C ILE A 97 -22.14 -13.00 7.23
N THR A 98 -20.91 -12.80 6.74
CA THR A 98 -20.05 -13.91 6.30
C THR A 98 -19.72 -14.85 7.47
N CYS A 99 -19.34 -14.28 8.62
CA CYS A 99 -19.09 -15.01 9.85
C CYS A 99 -20.32 -15.82 10.27
N PHE A 100 -21.49 -15.17 10.29
CA PHE A 100 -22.73 -15.80 10.71
C PHE A 100 -23.14 -16.95 9.79
N LEU A 101 -23.18 -16.72 8.46
CA LEU A 101 -23.54 -17.75 7.48
C LEU A 101 -22.57 -18.92 7.47
N THR A 102 -21.28 -18.66 7.68
CA THR A 102 -20.27 -19.71 7.71
C THR A 102 -20.32 -20.49 9.02
N GLY A 103 -20.56 -19.82 10.15
CA GLY A 103 -20.78 -20.48 11.44
C GLY A 103 -22.03 -21.36 11.43
N LEU A 104 -23.15 -20.89 10.87
CA LEU A 104 -24.35 -21.72 10.70
C LEU A 104 -24.09 -22.97 9.86
N PHE A 105 -23.32 -22.83 8.77
CA PHE A 105 -22.94 -23.97 7.94
C PHE A 105 -22.07 -24.96 8.71
N CYS A 106 -21.06 -24.50 9.45
CA CYS A 106 -20.21 -25.39 10.25
C CYS A 106 -21.02 -26.14 11.31
N HIS A 107 -21.98 -25.47 11.96
CA HIS A 107 -22.82 -26.08 12.97
C HIS A 107 -23.78 -27.12 12.37
N PHE A 108 -24.54 -26.76 11.34
CA PHE A 108 -25.60 -27.62 10.82
C PHE A 108 -25.11 -28.67 9.81
N ALA A 109 -24.11 -28.34 8.98
CA ALA A 109 -23.63 -29.24 7.93
C ALA A 109 -22.48 -30.13 8.40
N LEU A 110 -21.63 -29.65 9.31
CA LEU A 110 -20.47 -30.39 9.82
C LEU A 110 -20.63 -30.86 11.27
N ASN A 111 -21.77 -30.58 11.91
CA ASN A 111 -22.07 -30.94 13.30
C ASN A 111 -21.02 -30.46 14.31
N MET A 112 -20.36 -29.32 14.04
CA MET A 112 -19.41 -28.71 14.96
C MET A 112 -20.16 -28.02 16.12
N SER A 113 -19.49 -27.88 17.28
CA SER A 113 -20.06 -27.13 18.40
C SER A 113 -20.34 -25.67 17.98
N LEU A 114 -21.34 -25.05 18.60
CA LEU A 114 -21.76 -23.69 18.24
C LEU A 114 -20.60 -22.69 18.41
N GLU A 115 -19.84 -22.84 19.50
CA GLU A 115 -18.68 -22.02 19.83
C GLU A 115 -17.60 -22.09 18.74
N ILE A 116 -17.12 -23.30 18.40
CA ILE A 116 -16.09 -23.52 17.38
C ILE A 116 -16.60 -23.06 16.01
N SER A 117 -17.88 -23.29 15.70
CA SER A 117 -18.46 -22.93 14.41
C SER A 117 -18.41 -21.44 14.14
N PHE A 118 -18.84 -20.61 15.11
CA PHE A 118 -18.82 -19.16 14.94
C PHE A 118 -17.42 -18.57 15.10
N LEU A 119 -16.56 -19.16 15.94
CA LEU A 119 -15.14 -18.80 16.00
C LEU A 119 -14.47 -19.02 14.63
N LEU A 120 -14.65 -20.21 14.03
CA LEU A 120 -14.14 -20.52 12.69
C LEU A 120 -14.68 -19.52 11.67
N GLY A 121 -16.00 -19.23 11.70
CA GLY A 121 -16.63 -18.22 10.88
C GLY A 121 -15.97 -16.83 11.00
N ALA A 122 -15.62 -16.40 12.21
CA ALA A 122 -14.93 -15.13 12.45
C ALA A 122 -13.51 -15.14 11.86
N LEU A 123 -12.76 -16.22 12.09
CA LEU A 123 -11.38 -16.38 11.64
C LEU A 123 -11.23 -16.31 10.11
N ILE A 124 -12.18 -16.88 9.36
CA ILE A 124 -12.16 -16.87 7.89
C ILE A 124 -13.04 -15.78 7.26
N SER A 125 -13.57 -14.84 8.05
CA SER A 125 -14.39 -13.75 7.54
C SER A 125 -13.57 -12.60 6.92
N SER A 126 -12.31 -12.43 7.34
CA SER A 126 -11.35 -11.45 6.83
C SER A 126 -10.83 -11.81 5.42
N THR A 127 -10.54 -10.81 4.59
CA THR A 127 -9.98 -11.01 3.25
C THR A 127 -8.68 -10.25 3.07
N ASP A 128 -7.78 -10.77 2.25
CA ASP A 128 -6.44 -10.21 2.00
C ASP A 128 -6.34 -9.57 0.61
N ALA A 129 -6.39 -8.23 0.57
CA ALA A 129 -6.20 -7.44 -0.63
C ALA A 129 -4.77 -7.50 -1.15
N ALA A 130 -3.75 -7.63 -0.29
CA ALA A 130 -2.38 -7.67 -0.75
C ALA A 130 -2.12 -8.90 -1.63
N SER A 131 -2.74 -10.04 -1.28
CA SER A 131 -2.79 -11.23 -2.14
C SER A 131 -3.45 -10.96 -3.50
N VAL A 132 -4.62 -10.30 -3.50
CA VAL A 132 -5.37 -9.94 -4.72
C VAL A 132 -4.53 -9.01 -5.61
N PHE A 133 -3.96 -7.95 -5.03
CA PHE A 133 -3.19 -6.95 -5.76
C PHE A 133 -1.86 -7.48 -6.25
N SER A 134 -1.18 -8.35 -5.51
CA SER A 134 0.02 -9.04 -5.99
C SER A 134 -0.27 -9.83 -7.29
N ILE A 135 -1.42 -10.52 -7.33
CA ILE A 135 -1.86 -11.26 -8.53
C ILE A 135 -2.24 -10.30 -9.67
N LEU A 136 -2.96 -9.21 -9.38
CA LEU A 136 -3.34 -8.22 -10.40
C LEU A 136 -2.12 -7.48 -10.97
N ARG A 137 -1.18 -7.05 -10.11
CA ARG A 137 0.06 -6.34 -10.45
C ARG A 137 0.99 -7.22 -11.28
N SER A 138 1.21 -8.48 -10.87
CA SER A 138 2.04 -9.44 -11.63
C SER A 138 1.49 -9.74 -13.04
N LYS A 139 0.16 -9.59 -13.23
CA LYS A 139 -0.50 -9.74 -14.54
C LYS A 139 -0.80 -8.41 -15.23
N LYS A 140 -0.39 -7.27 -14.67
CA LYS A 140 -0.66 -5.91 -15.17
C LYS A 140 -2.15 -5.67 -15.47
N LEU A 141 -3.02 -6.06 -14.54
CA LEU A 141 -4.47 -5.94 -14.67
C LEU A 141 -5.01 -4.82 -13.79
N ASN A 142 -5.93 -4.02 -14.33
CA ASN A 142 -6.68 -3.01 -13.58
C ASN A 142 -8.19 -3.29 -13.65
N LEU A 143 -8.96 -2.80 -12.67
CA LEU A 143 -10.38 -3.10 -12.51
C LEU A 143 -11.26 -1.87 -12.72
N LYS A 144 -12.36 -2.05 -13.46
CA LYS A 144 -13.37 -1.01 -13.69
C LYS A 144 -14.12 -0.60 -12.42
N TYR A 145 -14.82 0.53 -12.49
CA TYR A 145 -15.79 1.00 -11.47
C TYR A 145 -15.19 1.21 -10.08
N ASN A 146 -13.92 1.61 -9.99
CA ASN A 146 -13.19 1.76 -8.73
C ASN A 146 -13.22 0.47 -7.88
N THR A 147 -13.33 -0.70 -8.52
CA THR A 147 -13.42 -1.98 -7.80
C THR A 147 -12.12 -2.30 -7.07
N ALA A 148 -10.98 -1.89 -7.61
CA ALA A 148 -9.69 -1.99 -6.93
C ALA A 148 -9.71 -1.19 -5.61
N SER A 149 -10.00 0.11 -5.64
CA SER A 149 -10.10 0.91 -4.40
C SER A 149 -11.18 0.40 -3.43
N LEU A 150 -12.27 -0.20 -3.93
CA LEU A 150 -13.28 -0.84 -3.08
C LEU A 150 -12.72 -2.07 -2.36
N LEU A 151 -11.99 -2.94 -3.07
CA LEU A 151 -11.35 -4.13 -2.49
C LEU A 151 -10.24 -3.77 -1.50
N GLU A 152 -9.48 -2.72 -1.80
CA GLU A 152 -8.43 -2.20 -0.93
C GLU A 152 -9.00 -1.73 0.42
N VAL A 153 -10.00 -0.84 0.38
CA VAL A 153 -10.63 -0.32 1.60
C VAL A 153 -11.41 -1.41 2.32
N GLU A 154 -12.07 -2.32 1.60
CA GLU A 154 -12.79 -3.43 2.22
C GLU A 154 -11.86 -4.37 2.97
N SER A 155 -10.79 -4.85 2.34
CA SER A 155 -9.82 -5.73 2.98
C SER A 155 -9.12 -5.05 4.15
N GLY A 156 -8.57 -3.84 3.95
CA GLY A 156 -7.87 -3.13 5.01
C GLY A 156 -8.78 -2.81 6.22
N SER A 157 -10.08 -2.63 5.99
CA SER A 157 -11.05 -2.36 7.06
C SER A 157 -11.70 -3.61 7.66
N ASN A 158 -11.61 -4.77 6.99
CA ASN A 158 -12.28 -5.99 7.45
C ASN A 158 -11.45 -6.79 8.44
N ASP A 159 -10.11 -6.74 8.35
CA ASP A 159 -9.20 -7.39 9.29
C ASP A 159 -9.45 -6.95 10.75
N PRO A 160 -9.58 -5.65 11.08
CA PRO A 160 -9.89 -5.23 12.43
C PRO A 160 -11.28 -5.67 12.88
N CYS A 161 -12.25 -5.76 11.97
CA CYS A 161 -13.60 -6.25 12.29
C CYS A 161 -13.58 -7.76 12.58
N ALA A 162 -12.87 -8.54 11.77
CA ALA A 162 -12.68 -9.97 11.98
C ALA A 162 -11.91 -10.28 13.27
N TYR A 163 -10.88 -9.48 13.58
CA TYR A 163 -10.18 -9.55 14.87
C TYR A 163 -11.14 -9.34 16.04
N MET A 164 -11.98 -8.31 15.99
CA MET A 164 -12.95 -8.00 17.04
C MET A 164 -13.95 -9.13 17.26
N LEU A 165 -14.46 -9.73 16.17
CA LEU A 165 -15.33 -10.92 16.26
C LEU A 165 -14.57 -12.12 16.84
N THR A 166 -13.33 -12.32 16.44
CA THR A 166 -12.48 -13.42 16.95
C THR A 166 -12.28 -13.30 18.45
N VAL A 167 -11.88 -12.13 18.95
CA VAL A 167 -11.70 -11.90 20.40
C VAL A 167 -13.02 -12.08 21.14
N ALA A 168 -14.15 -11.65 20.57
CA ALA A 168 -15.47 -11.85 21.17
C ALA A 168 -15.83 -13.34 21.28
N PHE A 169 -15.60 -14.15 20.24
CA PHE A 169 -15.88 -15.59 20.29
C PHE A 169 -14.91 -16.36 21.17
N ILE A 170 -13.63 -15.96 21.25
CA ILE A 170 -12.69 -16.51 22.23
C ILE A 170 -13.18 -16.26 23.66
N ALA A 171 -13.65 -15.05 23.97
CA ALA A 171 -14.21 -14.73 25.28
C ALA A 171 -15.46 -15.55 25.61
N ILE A 172 -16.32 -15.81 24.61
CA ILE A 172 -17.47 -16.72 24.76
C ILE A 172 -17.00 -18.14 25.10
N SER A 173 -16.04 -18.69 24.35
CA SER A 173 -15.51 -20.06 24.55
C SER A 173 -14.84 -20.25 25.90
N GLN A 174 -14.25 -19.20 26.47
CA GLN A 174 -13.64 -19.26 27.82
C GLN A 174 -14.67 -19.16 28.95
N GLY A 175 -15.98 -19.06 28.65
CA GLY A 175 -17.05 -18.96 29.64
C GLY A 175 -17.08 -17.64 30.42
N SER A 176 -16.31 -16.64 30.00
CA SER A 176 -16.13 -15.36 30.71
C SER A 176 -17.10 -14.27 30.23
N ALA A 177 -18.06 -14.61 29.38
CA ALA A 177 -18.83 -13.64 28.62
C ALA A 177 -20.33 -13.64 28.94
N SER A 178 -20.83 -12.54 29.50
CA SER A 178 -22.25 -12.17 29.41
C SER A 178 -22.52 -11.39 28.10
N PRO A 179 -23.73 -11.41 27.54
CA PRO A 179 -24.06 -10.63 26.34
C PRO A 179 -23.73 -9.12 26.50
N GLY A 180 -23.91 -8.58 27.70
CA GLY A 180 -23.55 -7.20 28.04
C GLY A 180 -22.04 -6.96 28.00
N ASN A 181 -21.24 -7.89 28.53
CA ASN A 181 -19.77 -7.78 28.51
C ASN A 181 -19.21 -7.83 27.08
N ILE A 182 -19.79 -8.65 26.20
CA ILE A 182 -19.39 -8.72 24.79
C ILE A 182 -19.71 -7.41 24.07
N ALA A 183 -20.90 -6.85 24.30
CA ALA A 183 -21.28 -5.57 23.71
C ALA A 183 -20.32 -4.45 24.16
N ILE A 184 -19.99 -4.40 25.46
CA ILE A 184 -19.02 -3.47 26.01
C ILE A 184 -17.64 -3.68 25.39
N LEU A 185 -17.18 -4.93 25.25
CA LEU A 185 -15.90 -5.28 24.63
C LEU A 185 -15.82 -4.76 23.19
N ILE A 186 -16.84 -5.02 22.38
CA ILE A 186 -16.92 -4.55 20.98
C ILE A 186 -16.90 -3.02 20.91
N VAL A 187 -17.70 -2.35 21.75
CA VAL A 187 -17.74 -0.88 21.79
C VAL A 187 -16.39 -0.31 22.24
N LYS A 188 -15.76 -0.90 23.25
CA LYS A 188 -14.45 -0.50 23.77
C LYS A 188 -13.37 -0.64 22.70
N GLN A 189 -13.35 -1.77 22.00
CA GLN A 189 -12.44 -2.03 20.90
C GLN A 189 -12.55 -0.99 19.78
N LEU A 190 -13.78 -0.69 19.35
CA LEU A 190 -14.04 0.28 18.30
C LEU A 190 -13.71 1.71 18.76
N ALA A 191 -14.19 2.10 19.94
CA ALA A 191 -14.03 3.45 20.48
C ALA A 191 -12.55 3.78 20.70
N PHE A 192 -11.79 2.91 21.38
CA PHE A 192 -10.37 3.15 21.62
C PHE A 192 -9.52 2.98 20.36
N GLY A 193 -9.86 2.04 19.46
CA GLY A 193 -9.17 1.91 18.18
C GLY A 193 -9.24 3.20 17.35
N ILE A 194 -10.45 3.78 17.22
CA ILE A 194 -10.67 5.05 16.51
C ILE A 194 -10.05 6.23 17.26
N LEU A 195 -10.28 6.34 18.56
CA LEU A 195 -9.81 7.47 19.37
C LEU A 195 -8.29 7.58 19.35
N PHE A 196 -7.59 6.49 19.67
CA PHE A 196 -6.12 6.47 19.65
C PHE A 196 -5.58 6.57 18.22
N GLY A 197 -6.25 5.97 17.23
CA GLY A 197 -5.86 6.12 15.82
C GLY A 197 -5.87 7.58 15.37
N ALA A 198 -6.95 8.30 15.64
CA ALA A 198 -7.05 9.72 15.32
C ALA A 198 -6.06 10.58 16.11
N LEU A 199 -5.88 10.30 17.41
CA LEU A 199 -4.95 11.03 18.27
C LEU A 199 -3.50 10.86 17.80
N ILE A 200 -3.06 9.62 17.58
CA ILE A 200 -1.69 9.29 17.16
C ILE A 200 -1.43 9.86 15.77
N ALA A 201 -2.37 9.75 14.83
CA ALA A 201 -2.22 10.33 13.51
C ALA A 201 -2.04 11.86 13.57
N LYS A 202 -2.89 12.55 14.35
CA LYS A 202 -2.79 14.01 14.53
C LYS A 202 -1.46 14.42 15.14
N LEU A 203 -1.02 13.74 16.20
CA LEU A 203 0.27 14.01 16.86
C LEU A 203 1.44 13.74 15.90
N SER A 204 1.37 12.67 15.12
CA SER A 204 2.38 12.31 14.13
C SER A 204 2.52 13.38 13.04
N ILE A 205 1.42 13.90 12.50
CA ILE A 205 1.44 15.00 11.52
C ILE A 205 2.10 16.25 12.11
N ILE A 206 1.77 16.59 13.37
CA ILE A 206 2.37 17.73 14.06
C ILE A 206 3.89 17.51 14.18
N LEU A 207 4.31 16.35 14.67
CA LEU A 207 5.72 16.02 14.84
C LEU A 207 6.49 16.03 13.51
N LEU A 208 5.92 15.46 12.44
CA LEU A 208 6.52 15.47 11.09
C LEU A 208 6.70 16.89 10.54
N ARG A 209 5.84 17.84 10.92
CA ARG A 209 5.96 19.24 10.51
C ARG A 209 7.07 19.98 11.25
N TYR A 210 7.31 19.64 12.51
CA TYR A 210 8.30 20.33 13.35
C TYR A 210 9.69 19.69 13.28
N ILE A 211 9.77 18.37 13.07
CA ILE A 211 11.02 17.63 13.03
C ILE A 211 11.52 17.57 11.59
N ARG A 212 12.60 18.30 11.30
CA ARG A 212 13.34 18.14 10.03
C ARG A 212 14.40 17.08 10.21
N PHE A 213 14.18 15.91 9.60
CA PHE A 213 15.18 14.85 9.56
C PHE A 213 16.31 15.26 8.62
N LYS A 214 17.47 15.60 9.19
CA LYS A 214 18.67 15.96 8.40
C LYS A 214 19.42 14.75 7.84
N SER A 215 19.18 13.57 8.42
CA SER A 215 19.81 12.31 8.04
C SER A 215 18.81 11.43 7.29
N ALA A 216 19.21 10.91 6.14
CA ALA A 216 18.38 10.00 5.35
C ALA A 216 17.96 8.76 6.16
N GLY A 217 16.70 8.34 6.03
CA GLY A 217 16.15 7.14 6.66
C GLY A 217 15.64 7.29 8.10
N PHE A 218 15.91 8.42 8.78
CA PHE A 218 15.36 8.66 10.13
C PHE A 218 13.84 8.90 10.11
N ASP A 219 13.31 9.42 9.00
CA ASP A 219 11.89 9.48 8.70
C ASP A 219 11.24 8.09 8.68
N ALA A 220 11.89 7.11 8.06
CA ALA A 220 11.41 5.73 8.02
C ALA A 220 11.39 5.09 9.42
N ILE A 221 12.46 5.27 10.20
CA ILE A 221 12.54 4.79 11.60
C ILE A 221 11.45 5.43 12.46
N PHE A 222 11.23 6.74 12.31
CA PHE A 222 10.18 7.46 13.01
C PHE A 222 8.80 6.88 12.68
N MET A 223 8.53 6.61 11.40
CA MET A 223 7.28 6.00 10.95
C MET A 223 7.10 4.57 11.47
N VAL A 224 8.17 3.78 11.60
CA VAL A 224 8.12 2.46 12.27
C VAL A 224 7.70 2.61 13.73
N GLY A 225 8.25 3.59 14.44
CA GLY A 225 7.84 3.90 15.81
C GLY A 225 6.35 4.27 15.91
N ILE A 226 5.84 5.05 14.94
CA ILE A 226 4.41 5.38 14.84
C ILE A 226 3.55 4.13 14.60
N ALA A 227 3.96 3.26 13.68
CA ALA A 227 3.24 2.02 13.40
C ALA A 227 3.12 1.15 14.67
N LEU A 228 4.22 0.98 15.42
CA LEU A 228 4.21 0.19 16.66
C LEU A 228 3.35 0.82 17.76
N ILE A 229 3.49 2.12 18.03
CA ILE A 229 2.70 2.79 19.08
C ILE A 229 1.22 2.85 18.72
N SER A 230 0.89 2.92 17.43
CA SER A 230 -0.49 2.89 16.95
C SER A 230 -1.22 1.60 17.29
N TYR A 231 -0.51 0.48 17.36
CA TYR A 231 -1.08 -0.77 17.85
C TYR A 231 -1.05 -0.85 19.39
N ALA A 232 0.13 -0.64 19.98
CA ALA A 232 0.40 -0.96 21.38
C ALA A 232 -0.41 -0.09 22.36
N LEU A 233 -0.57 1.21 22.07
CA LEU A 233 -1.25 2.12 22.98
C LEU A 233 -2.75 1.79 23.13
N PRO A 234 -3.56 1.66 22.05
CA PRO A 234 -4.93 1.22 22.18
C PRO A 234 -5.06 -0.19 22.79
N ALA A 235 -4.15 -1.12 22.46
CA ALA A 235 -4.18 -2.48 23.02
C ALA A 235 -4.07 -2.48 24.55
N TYR A 236 -3.29 -1.56 25.16
CA TYR A 236 -3.19 -1.42 26.61
C TYR A 236 -4.52 -1.02 27.29
N PHE A 237 -5.43 -0.39 26.53
CA PHE A 237 -6.77 -0.03 26.99
C PHE A 237 -7.84 -1.00 26.47
N ASP A 238 -7.50 -2.23 26.09
CA ASP A 238 -8.39 -3.21 25.44
C ASP A 238 -9.08 -2.67 24.17
N GLY A 239 -8.43 -1.74 23.51
CA GLY A 239 -8.80 -1.19 22.21
C GLY A 239 -8.34 -2.08 21.05
N ASN A 240 -8.92 -1.88 19.87
CA ASN A 240 -8.44 -2.56 18.67
C ASN A 240 -7.19 -1.88 18.10
N GLY A 241 -6.03 -2.44 18.41
CA GLY A 241 -4.73 -1.95 17.94
C GLY A 241 -4.58 -1.99 16.42
N PHE A 242 -5.08 -3.04 15.76
CA PHE A 242 -5.01 -3.15 14.29
C PHE A 242 -5.85 -2.08 13.59
N LEU A 243 -7.04 -1.77 14.14
CA LEU A 243 -7.89 -0.67 13.65
C LEU A 243 -7.16 0.67 13.77
N SER A 244 -6.52 0.91 14.93
CA SER A 244 -5.78 2.14 15.16
C SER A 244 -4.61 2.29 14.19
N ALA A 245 -3.80 1.24 14.01
CA ALA A 245 -2.70 1.22 13.05
C ALA A 245 -3.14 1.48 11.61
N TYR A 246 -4.26 0.87 11.19
CA TYR A 246 -4.84 1.11 9.88
C TYR A 246 -5.32 2.56 9.69
N ILE A 247 -6.01 3.14 10.69
CA ILE A 247 -6.46 4.55 10.65
C ILE A 247 -5.26 5.50 10.58
N VAL A 248 -4.22 5.26 11.38
CA VAL A 248 -3.00 6.08 11.34
C VAL A 248 -2.34 5.98 9.97
N GLY A 249 -2.27 4.77 9.39
CA GLY A 249 -1.82 4.52 8.03
C GLY A 249 -2.57 5.38 7.02
N ILE A 250 -3.91 5.31 6.98
CA ILE A 250 -4.74 6.09 6.07
C ILE A 250 -4.45 7.59 6.19
N VAL A 251 -4.44 8.12 7.42
CA VAL A 251 -4.29 9.56 7.64
C VAL A 251 -2.91 10.04 7.21
N LEU A 252 -1.85 9.32 7.55
CA LEU A 252 -0.48 9.68 7.17
C LEU A 252 -0.23 9.48 5.67
N GLY A 253 -0.75 8.40 5.08
CA GLY A 253 -0.64 8.11 3.64
C GLY A 253 -1.29 9.17 2.76
N ASN A 254 -2.23 9.95 3.31
CA ASN A 254 -2.93 11.03 2.62
C ASN A 254 -2.51 12.44 3.07
N THR A 255 -1.45 12.54 3.88
CA THR A 255 -0.83 13.80 4.24
C THR A 255 0.39 14.06 3.34
N GLU A 256 0.71 15.33 3.09
CA GLU A 256 1.96 15.71 2.45
C GLU A 256 3.12 15.48 3.43
N ILE A 257 4.02 14.57 3.07
CA ILE A 257 5.19 14.20 3.87
C ILE A 257 6.42 14.38 2.99
N GLU A 258 7.46 15.02 3.52
CA GLU A 258 8.77 15.09 2.86
C GLU A 258 9.30 13.66 2.64
N ASN A 259 9.89 13.38 1.47
CA ASN A 259 10.48 12.08 1.16
C ASN A 259 9.51 10.86 1.11
N LYS A 260 8.20 11.10 0.88
CA LYS A 260 7.17 10.05 0.84
C LYS A 260 7.49 8.86 -0.07
N LYS A 261 8.10 9.08 -1.24
CA LYS A 261 8.49 8.01 -2.19
C LYS A 261 9.39 6.96 -1.52
N ASN A 262 10.38 7.41 -0.76
CA ASN A 262 11.29 6.51 -0.05
C ASN A 262 10.60 5.78 1.10
N LEU A 263 9.66 6.45 1.81
CA LEU A 263 8.84 5.79 2.83
C LEU A 263 7.97 4.68 2.23
N VAL A 264 7.34 4.93 1.08
CA VAL A 264 6.54 3.90 0.38
C VAL A 264 7.41 2.69 0.04
N ASN A 265 8.55 2.90 -0.61
CA ASN A 265 9.47 1.80 -0.98
C ASN A 265 9.98 1.02 0.26
N PHE A 266 10.27 1.73 1.35
CA PHE A 266 10.70 1.11 2.60
C PHE A 266 9.61 0.22 3.21
N PHE A 267 8.39 0.74 3.35
CA PHE A 267 7.27 -0.04 3.91
C PHE A 267 6.78 -1.14 2.97
N ASP A 268 6.89 -0.97 1.65
CA ASP A 268 6.62 -2.04 0.68
C ASP A 268 7.59 -3.22 0.91
N GLY A 269 8.88 -2.92 1.06
CA GLY A 269 9.91 -3.91 1.38
C GLY A 269 9.68 -4.61 2.72
N ILE A 270 9.36 -3.85 3.78
CA ILE A 270 9.02 -4.43 5.10
C ILE A 270 7.78 -5.32 5.00
N THR A 271 6.71 -4.84 4.37
CA THR A 271 5.46 -5.59 4.22
C THR A 271 5.69 -6.89 3.45
N GLY A 272 6.47 -6.86 2.37
CA GLY A 272 6.86 -8.05 1.64
C GLY A 272 7.64 -9.05 2.50
N LEU A 273 8.56 -8.58 3.34
CA LEU A 273 9.29 -9.42 4.29
C LEU A 273 8.36 -10.02 5.36
N MET A 274 7.45 -9.22 5.92
CA MET A 274 6.47 -9.66 6.91
C MET A 274 5.51 -10.71 6.33
N GLN A 275 5.08 -10.56 5.08
CA GLN A 275 4.28 -11.57 4.39
C GLN A 275 5.06 -12.86 4.16
N MET A 276 6.30 -12.78 3.67
CA MET A 276 7.17 -13.95 3.53
C MET A 276 7.30 -14.70 4.86
N LEU A 277 7.50 -13.96 5.95
CA LEU A 277 7.63 -14.51 7.29
C LEU A 277 6.33 -15.20 7.77
N ILE A 278 5.17 -14.54 7.68
CA ILE A 278 3.88 -15.11 8.12
C ILE A 278 3.56 -16.40 7.35
N PHE A 279 3.67 -16.38 6.02
CA PHE A 279 3.31 -17.54 5.20
C PHE A 279 4.31 -18.70 5.32
N PHE A 280 5.60 -18.39 5.55
CA PHE A 280 6.60 -19.41 5.87
C PHE A 280 6.35 -20.04 7.25
N LEU A 281 6.14 -19.22 8.29
CA LEU A 281 5.84 -19.69 9.65
C LEU A 281 4.57 -20.53 9.69
N LEU A 282 3.55 -20.16 8.90
CA LEU A 282 2.36 -20.96 8.74
C LEU A 282 2.67 -22.36 8.22
N GLY A 283 3.44 -22.46 7.13
CA GLY A 283 3.84 -23.76 6.59
C GLY A 283 4.65 -24.57 7.61
N LEU A 284 5.51 -23.90 8.38
CA LEU A 284 6.33 -24.50 9.42
C LEU A 284 5.50 -25.09 10.58
N LEU A 285 4.39 -24.44 10.97
CA LEU A 285 3.45 -24.87 12.01
C LEU A 285 2.43 -25.92 11.53
N SER A 286 2.34 -26.15 10.23
CA SER A 286 1.40 -27.13 9.68
C SER A 286 2.00 -28.54 9.74
N PHE A 287 1.16 -29.53 10.07
CA PHE A 287 1.52 -30.94 10.05
C PHE A 287 0.91 -31.61 8.80
N PRO A 288 1.66 -31.71 7.67
CA PRO A 288 1.25 -32.41 6.46
C PRO A 288 0.56 -33.76 6.68
N SER A 289 0.98 -34.54 7.68
CA SER A 289 0.37 -35.83 8.04
C SER A 289 -1.10 -35.74 8.46
N ARG A 290 -1.53 -34.60 9.01
CA ARG A 290 -2.91 -34.37 9.48
C ARG A 290 -3.82 -33.74 8.41
N LEU A 291 -3.24 -33.14 7.38
CA LEU A 291 -4.00 -32.48 6.30
C LEU A 291 -5.04 -33.39 5.62
N PRO A 292 -4.79 -34.69 5.38
CA PRO A 292 -5.79 -35.58 4.77
C PRO A 292 -7.07 -35.73 5.59
N GLN A 293 -7.03 -35.55 6.92
CA GLN A 293 -8.19 -35.68 7.79
C GLN A 293 -9.09 -34.44 7.73
N VAL A 294 -8.49 -33.26 7.61
CA VAL A 294 -9.21 -31.97 7.59
C VAL A 294 -9.60 -31.49 6.19
N ILE A 295 -9.10 -32.14 5.13
CA ILE A 295 -9.29 -31.69 3.75
C ILE A 295 -10.76 -31.61 3.34
N VAL A 296 -11.58 -32.59 3.78
CA VAL A 296 -13.00 -32.65 3.41
C VAL A 296 -13.80 -31.55 4.10
N PRO A 297 -13.73 -31.36 5.44
CA PRO A 297 -14.34 -30.21 6.11
C PRO A 297 -13.88 -28.88 5.51
N ALA A 298 -12.57 -28.69 5.32
CA ALA A 298 -12.01 -27.45 4.80
C ALA A 298 -12.51 -27.14 3.37
N LEU A 299 -12.59 -28.16 2.50
CA LEU A 299 -13.09 -28.00 1.14
C LEU A 299 -14.58 -27.64 1.12
N LEU A 300 -15.39 -28.28 1.98
CA LEU A 300 -16.83 -27.98 2.09
C LEU A 300 -17.06 -26.54 2.58
N ILE A 301 -16.34 -26.11 3.62
CA ILE A 301 -16.40 -24.74 4.13
C ILE A 301 -15.93 -23.76 3.05
N PHE A 302 -14.83 -24.04 2.36
CA PHE A 302 -14.32 -23.20 1.28
C PHE A 302 -15.33 -23.04 0.14
N ILE A 303 -15.95 -24.13 -0.32
CA ILE A 303 -16.97 -24.10 -1.36
C ILE A 303 -18.19 -23.28 -0.90
N TRP A 304 -18.70 -23.55 0.30
CA TRP A 304 -19.82 -22.79 0.86
C TRP A 304 -19.51 -21.29 0.97
N LEU A 305 -18.33 -20.96 1.50
CA LEU A 305 -17.90 -19.58 1.70
C LEU A 305 -17.76 -18.85 0.36
N THR A 306 -17.13 -19.48 -0.64
CA THR A 306 -16.83 -18.86 -1.95
C THR A 306 -18.09 -18.74 -2.82
N PHE A 307 -18.97 -19.73 -2.83
CA PHE A 307 -20.13 -19.76 -3.73
C PHE A 307 -21.45 -19.31 -3.10
N VAL A 308 -21.55 -19.28 -1.77
CA VAL A 308 -22.79 -18.91 -1.06
C VAL A 308 -22.59 -17.75 -0.11
N ALA A 309 -21.77 -17.91 0.94
CA ALA A 309 -21.70 -16.91 2.02
C ALA A 309 -21.20 -15.55 1.52
N ARG A 310 -20.09 -15.53 0.77
CA ARG A 310 -19.50 -14.29 0.25
C ARG A 310 -20.37 -13.64 -0.85
N PRO A 311 -20.90 -14.36 -1.86
CA PRO A 311 -21.86 -13.80 -2.80
C PRO A 311 -23.10 -13.21 -2.14
N LEU A 312 -23.68 -13.89 -1.15
CA LEU A 312 -24.86 -13.40 -0.44
C LEU A 312 -24.54 -12.14 0.37
N SER A 313 -23.44 -12.14 1.12
CA SER A 313 -22.96 -10.98 1.87
C SER A 313 -22.72 -9.77 0.98
N VAL A 314 -21.98 -9.95 -0.13
CA VAL A 314 -21.70 -8.89 -1.11
C VAL A 314 -22.98 -8.39 -1.77
N ALA A 315 -23.90 -9.28 -2.16
CA ALA A 315 -25.15 -8.91 -2.81
C ALA A 315 -26.06 -8.10 -1.87
N LEU A 316 -26.19 -8.50 -0.61
CA LEU A 316 -26.97 -7.79 0.41
C LEU A 316 -26.44 -6.37 0.63
N VAL A 317 -25.11 -6.19 0.64
CA VAL A 317 -24.50 -4.88 0.85
C VAL A 317 -24.49 -4.03 -0.42
N LEU A 318 -24.12 -4.57 -1.59
CA LEU A 318 -23.85 -3.78 -2.80
C LEU A 318 -25.07 -3.56 -3.72
N THR A 319 -26.10 -4.42 -3.65
CA THR A 319 -27.31 -4.29 -4.47
C THR A 319 -28.13 -3.04 -4.15
N PRO A 320 -28.33 -2.64 -2.88
CA PRO A 320 -28.98 -1.37 -2.54
C PRO A 320 -28.31 -0.14 -3.18
N PHE A 321 -27.00 -0.19 -3.39
CA PHE A 321 -26.23 0.87 -4.04
C PHE A 321 -26.20 0.79 -5.58
N ARG A 322 -27.08 -0.03 -6.18
CA ARG A 322 -27.20 -0.22 -7.64
C ARG A 322 -25.88 -0.62 -8.31
N SER A 323 -25.02 -1.36 -7.60
CA SER A 323 -23.74 -1.82 -8.12
C SER A 323 -23.97 -2.93 -9.16
N LYS A 324 -23.23 -2.92 -10.28
CA LYS A 324 -23.44 -3.88 -11.38
C LYS A 324 -23.19 -5.32 -10.89
N ILE A 325 -24.00 -6.28 -11.34
CA ILE A 325 -23.86 -7.70 -10.98
C ILE A 325 -22.45 -8.22 -11.26
N LYS A 326 -21.85 -7.82 -12.39
CA LYS A 326 -20.47 -8.17 -12.75
C LYS A 326 -19.43 -7.67 -11.74
N GLN A 327 -19.66 -6.50 -11.15
CA GLN A 327 -18.82 -5.97 -10.07
C GLN A 327 -19.03 -6.78 -8.79
N GLN A 328 -20.28 -7.09 -8.43
CA GLN A 328 -20.59 -7.89 -7.24
C GLN A 328 -19.94 -9.28 -7.33
N LEU A 329 -20.10 -9.99 -8.45
CA LEU A 329 -19.48 -11.30 -8.67
C LEU A 329 -17.96 -11.25 -8.60
N LEU A 330 -17.33 -10.21 -9.17
CA LEU A 330 -15.89 -10.05 -9.06
C LEU A 330 -15.47 -9.78 -7.62
N VAL A 331 -16.15 -8.89 -6.90
CA VAL A 331 -15.86 -8.59 -5.49
C VAL A 331 -16.05 -9.83 -4.60
N SER A 332 -17.05 -10.66 -4.89
CA SER A 332 -17.25 -11.94 -4.21
C SER A 332 -16.11 -12.91 -4.49
N TRP A 333 -15.65 -13.01 -5.74
CA TRP A 333 -14.52 -13.88 -6.10
C TRP A 333 -13.17 -13.33 -5.62
N SER A 334 -13.01 -12.03 -5.46
CA SER A 334 -11.75 -11.43 -4.99
C SER A 334 -11.53 -11.56 -3.47
N GLY A 335 -12.48 -12.13 -2.71
CA GLY A 335 -12.34 -12.30 -1.25
C GLY A 335 -11.37 -13.40 -0.86
N LEU A 336 -10.08 -13.26 -1.21
CA LEU A 336 -9.03 -14.23 -0.85
C LEU A 336 -8.80 -14.21 0.66
N ARG A 337 -8.62 -15.36 1.29
CA ARG A 337 -8.17 -15.49 2.67
C ARG A 337 -6.64 -15.48 2.71
N GLY A 338 -6.06 -14.83 3.72
CA GLY A 338 -4.61 -14.58 3.76
C GLY A 338 -4.06 -14.36 5.17
N ALA A 339 -3.09 -13.45 5.29
CA ALA A 339 -2.25 -13.27 6.48
C ALA A 339 -3.05 -13.08 7.79
N ALA A 340 -4.08 -12.25 7.80
CA ALA A 340 -4.86 -11.98 9.02
C ALA A 340 -5.58 -13.22 9.57
N SER A 341 -6.25 -14.00 8.70
CA SER A 341 -6.89 -15.28 9.11
C SER A 341 -5.90 -16.24 9.76
N ILE A 342 -4.65 -16.25 9.29
CA ILE A 342 -3.58 -17.07 9.86
C ILE A 342 -3.23 -16.58 11.26
N VAL A 343 -2.92 -15.29 11.41
CA VAL A 343 -2.56 -14.71 12.71
C VAL A 343 -3.66 -14.95 13.74
N PHE A 344 -4.92 -14.69 13.36
CA PHE A 344 -6.06 -14.89 14.25
C PHE A 344 -6.28 -16.36 14.59
N SER A 345 -5.99 -17.30 13.67
CA SER A 345 -6.09 -18.73 13.95
C SER A 345 -5.05 -19.20 14.97
N ILE A 346 -3.82 -18.68 14.90
CA ILE A 346 -2.77 -18.96 15.89
C ILE A 346 -3.18 -18.37 17.25
N MET A 347 -3.68 -17.12 17.25
CA MET A 347 -4.20 -16.48 18.47
C MET A 347 -5.32 -17.29 19.12
N ALA A 348 -6.32 -17.72 18.35
CA ALA A 348 -7.41 -18.56 18.84
C ALA A 348 -6.88 -19.87 19.44
N TYR A 349 -6.00 -20.57 18.72
CA TYR A 349 -5.37 -21.81 19.21
C TYR A 349 -4.65 -21.60 20.55
N THR A 350 -3.85 -20.54 20.68
CA THR A 350 -3.14 -20.23 21.94
C THR A 350 -4.08 -19.86 23.09
N ALA A 351 -5.26 -19.32 22.80
CA ALA A 351 -6.21 -18.83 23.80
C ALA A 351 -7.23 -19.88 24.26
N THR A 352 -7.64 -20.80 23.39
CA THR A 352 -8.63 -21.84 23.72
C THR A 352 -7.98 -23.19 24.02
N ASN A 353 -6.70 -23.39 23.67
CA ASN A 353 -6.05 -24.71 23.64
C ASN A 353 -6.90 -25.74 22.87
N ASP A 354 -7.66 -25.27 21.87
CA ASP A 354 -8.52 -26.12 21.05
C ASP A 354 -7.71 -27.16 20.29
N ASP A 355 -8.42 -28.21 19.89
CA ASP A 355 -7.83 -29.29 19.10
C ASP A 355 -7.18 -28.75 17.82
N LEU A 356 -6.02 -29.32 17.47
CA LEU A 356 -5.18 -28.90 16.34
C LEU A 356 -5.94 -28.84 15.01
N ASP A 357 -7.08 -29.51 14.90
CA ASP A 357 -7.90 -29.60 13.69
C ASP A 357 -8.45 -28.25 13.22
N THR A 358 -8.82 -27.32 14.12
CA THR A 358 -9.36 -26.00 13.71
C THR A 358 -8.32 -25.17 12.96
N PHE A 359 -7.08 -25.15 13.46
CA PHE A 359 -5.96 -24.48 12.79
C PHE A 359 -5.70 -25.08 11.40
N HIS A 360 -5.67 -26.42 11.29
CA HIS A 360 -5.42 -27.11 10.03
C HIS A 360 -6.57 -26.92 9.02
N ILE A 361 -7.83 -26.82 9.49
CA ILE A 361 -8.96 -26.48 8.63
C ILE A 361 -8.78 -25.08 8.03
N ILE A 362 -8.47 -24.08 8.85
CA ILE A 362 -8.26 -22.69 8.38
C ILE A 362 -7.07 -22.61 7.43
N PHE A 363 -5.97 -23.28 7.78
CA PHE A 363 -4.80 -23.42 6.92
C PHE A 363 -5.18 -23.95 5.53
N MET A 364 -5.96 -25.03 5.47
CA MET A 364 -6.41 -25.62 4.21
C MET A 364 -7.36 -24.69 3.44
N ILE A 365 -8.22 -23.94 4.12
CA ILE A 365 -9.09 -22.92 3.48
C ILE A 365 -8.25 -21.81 2.85
N VAL A 366 -7.23 -21.31 3.56
CA VAL A 366 -6.29 -20.30 3.03
C VAL A 366 -5.53 -20.86 1.82
N LEU A 367 -5.07 -22.11 1.91
CA LEU A 367 -4.40 -22.80 0.80
C LEU A 367 -5.31 -22.91 -0.43
N PHE A 368 -6.56 -23.37 -0.27
CA PHE A 368 -7.54 -23.45 -1.35
C PHE A 368 -7.88 -22.08 -1.93
N SER A 369 -8.01 -21.06 -1.10
CA SER A 369 -8.24 -19.68 -1.52
C SER A 369 -7.10 -19.18 -2.41
N ILE A 370 -5.85 -19.27 -1.97
CA ILE A 370 -4.72 -18.77 -2.76
C ILE A 370 -4.54 -19.61 -4.03
N LEU A 371 -4.64 -20.95 -3.93
CA LEU A 371 -4.42 -21.86 -5.03
C LEU A 371 -5.52 -21.78 -6.10
N LEU A 372 -6.79 -21.88 -5.71
CA LEU A 372 -7.91 -21.97 -6.64
C LEU A 372 -8.47 -20.58 -6.98
N GLN A 373 -8.84 -19.81 -5.96
CA GLN A 373 -9.49 -18.52 -6.15
C GLN A 373 -8.50 -17.48 -6.68
N GLY A 374 -7.25 -17.48 -6.17
CA GLY A 374 -6.18 -16.60 -6.62
C GLY A 374 -5.74 -16.86 -8.07
N SER A 375 -5.49 -18.12 -8.44
CA SER A 375 -5.09 -18.45 -9.82
C SER A 375 -6.19 -18.18 -10.87
N MET A 376 -7.47 -18.32 -10.49
CA MET A 376 -8.62 -18.07 -11.36
C MET A 376 -9.00 -16.58 -11.46
N LEU A 377 -8.50 -15.70 -10.58
CA LEU A 377 -8.86 -14.28 -10.53
C LEU A 377 -8.63 -13.54 -11.87
N PRO A 378 -7.47 -13.67 -12.55
CA PRO A 378 -7.27 -13.07 -13.88
C PRO A 378 -8.28 -13.54 -14.92
N TRP A 379 -8.61 -14.84 -14.92
CA TRP A 379 -9.54 -15.44 -15.87
C TRP A 379 -10.97 -14.94 -15.66
N ILE A 380 -11.43 -14.87 -14.40
CA ILE A 380 -12.76 -14.36 -14.05
C ILE A 380 -12.88 -12.87 -14.32
N SER A 381 -11.83 -12.08 -14.02
CA SER A 381 -11.81 -10.65 -14.34
C SER A 381 -12.03 -10.39 -15.84
N ARG A 382 -11.43 -11.23 -16.71
CA ARG A 382 -11.65 -11.19 -18.17
C ARG A 382 -13.08 -11.61 -18.53
N LYS A 383 -13.54 -12.76 -18.01
CA LYS A 383 -14.87 -13.32 -18.31
C LYS A 383 -16.00 -12.37 -17.92
N LEU A 384 -15.86 -11.65 -16.80
CA LEU A 384 -16.81 -10.66 -16.35
C LEU A 384 -16.69 -9.30 -17.07
N ASN A 385 -15.75 -9.13 -18.02
CA ASN A 385 -15.47 -7.87 -18.72
C ASN A 385 -15.18 -6.70 -17.76
N MET A 386 -14.56 -7.00 -16.62
CA MET A 386 -14.25 -6.05 -15.54
C MET A 386 -12.86 -5.43 -15.64
N LEU A 387 -12.03 -5.88 -16.59
CA LEU A 387 -10.72 -5.28 -16.84
C LEU A 387 -10.85 -3.89 -17.47
N ASP A 388 -10.15 -2.92 -16.90
CA ASP A 388 -9.97 -1.61 -17.47
C ASP A 388 -8.75 -1.61 -18.39
N LYS A 389 -8.94 -1.22 -19.66
CA LYS A 389 -7.87 -1.16 -20.68
C LYS A 389 -7.26 0.24 -20.81
N THR A 390 -7.89 1.23 -20.17
CA THR A 390 -7.57 2.66 -20.28
C THR A 390 -6.94 3.21 -19.00
N ALA A 391 -7.17 2.56 -17.86
CA ALA A 391 -6.61 2.95 -16.58
C ALA A 391 -5.28 2.24 -16.30
N ASP A 392 -4.22 3.02 -16.12
CA ASP A 392 -2.91 2.50 -15.73
C ASP A 392 -2.94 1.84 -14.34
N VAL A 393 -2.30 0.68 -14.24
CA VAL A 393 -2.32 -0.22 -13.08
C VAL A 393 -1.73 0.49 -11.85
N MET A 394 -0.76 1.37 -12.05
CA MET A 394 0.00 2.04 -10.98
C MET A 394 -0.77 3.16 -10.27
N LYS A 395 -1.96 3.54 -10.76
CA LYS A 395 -2.67 4.70 -10.22
C LYS A 395 -3.50 4.40 -8.96
N THR A 396 -3.74 3.13 -8.63
CA THR A 396 -4.74 2.76 -7.62
C THR A 396 -4.18 2.71 -6.20
N PHE A 397 -2.97 2.16 -6.03
CA PHE A 397 -2.16 2.37 -4.84
C PHE A 397 -1.53 3.77 -4.94
N ASN A 398 -1.10 4.38 -3.84
CA ASN A 398 -0.08 5.44 -3.88
C ASN A 398 1.29 4.89 -4.37
N ASP A 399 1.29 4.04 -5.39
CA ASP A 399 2.46 3.56 -6.10
C ASP A 399 2.98 4.77 -6.90
N TYR A 400 3.80 5.60 -6.25
CA TYR A 400 4.67 6.57 -6.90
C TYR A 400 5.81 5.82 -7.61
N SER A 401 5.46 4.86 -8.45
CA SER A 401 6.39 4.16 -9.30
C SER A 401 6.69 5.04 -10.51
N GLU A 402 7.96 5.43 -10.64
CA GLU A 402 8.67 5.83 -11.86
C GLU A 402 7.77 6.26 -13.05
N GLU A 403 6.96 7.30 -12.87
CA GLU A 403 6.72 8.19 -13.98
C GLU A 403 7.99 9.05 -14.05
N ALA A 404 8.69 8.99 -15.17
CA ALA A 404 9.59 10.07 -15.54
C ALA A 404 8.76 11.35 -15.46
N ASP A 405 9.06 12.24 -14.51
CA ASP A 405 8.36 13.52 -14.41
C ASP A 405 8.64 14.26 -15.72
N ILE A 406 7.68 14.26 -16.65
CA ILE A 406 7.80 14.98 -17.91
C ILE A 406 7.42 16.43 -17.62
N GLN A 407 8.39 17.33 -17.72
CA GLN A 407 8.13 18.76 -17.63
C GLN A 407 7.91 19.36 -19.01
N PHE A 408 6.92 20.24 -19.11
CA PHE A 408 6.65 21.02 -20.31
C PHE A 408 7.20 22.43 -20.17
N ILE A 409 8.06 22.83 -21.10
CA ILE A 409 8.66 24.16 -21.17
C ILE A 409 8.10 24.86 -22.42
N GLN A 410 7.60 26.07 -22.26
CA GLN A 410 7.18 26.91 -23.39
C GLN A 410 8.31 27.87 -23.77
N LEU A 411 8.71 27.84 -25.04
CA LEU A 411 9.73 28.72 -25.60
C LEU A 411 9.12 29.49 -26.77
N THR A 412 9.04 30.82 -26.65
CA THR A 412 8.69 31.68 -27.79
C THR A 412 9.94 31.99 -28.60
N ILE A 413 9.89 31.74 -29.91
CA ILE A 413 11.00 32.00 -30.83
C ILE A 413 11.07 33.49 -31.17
N PRO A 414 12.13 34.21 -30.73
CA PRO A 414 12.28 35.64 -31.01
C PRO A 414 12.67 35.91 -32.46
N GLU A 415 12.57 37.18 -32.86
CA GLU A 415 13.05 37.64 -34.17
C GLU A 415 14.55 37.33 -34.31
N ASN A 416 14.95 36.78 -35.47
CA ASN A 416 16.33 36.37 -35.79
C ASN A 416 16.92 35.22 -34.95
N HIS A 417 16.09 34.37 -34.33
CA HIS A 417 16.59 33.15 -33.68
C HIS A 417 17.18 32.16 -34.71
N LEU A 418 18.25 31.46 -34.34
CA LEU A 418 18.98 30.52 -35.22
C LEU A 418 18.13 29.37 -35.75
N TRP A 419 17.07 29.01 -35.03
CA TRP A 419 16.15 27.93 -35.42
C TRP A 419 15.13 28.37 -36.47
N CYS A 420 14.94 29.69 -36.69
CA CYS A 420 14.02 30.18 -37.70
C CYS A 420 14.44 29.69 -39.10
N GLY A 421 13.46 29.20 -39.87
CA GLY A 421 13.66 28.74 -41.24
C GLY A 421 14.26 27.34 -41.38
N HIS A 422 14.58 26.66 -40.28
CA HIS A 422 15.13 25.30 -40.29
C HIS A 422 14.04 24.26 -39.98
N LYS A 423 14.20 23.05 -40.52
CA LYS A 423 13.33 21.92 -40.20
C LYS A 423 13.70 21.33 -38.85
N LEU A 424 12.71 20.82 -38.13
CA LEU A 424 12.91 20.27 -36.79
C LEU A 424 13.96 19.15 -36.74
N LYS A 425 14.04 18.29 -37.77
CA LYS A 425 15.04 17.21 -37.84
C LYS A 425 16.49 17.70 -37.97
N ASP A 426 16.67 18.94 -38.43
CA ASP A 426 18.00 19.54 -38.65
C ASP A 426 18.47 20.29 -37.39
N LEU A 427 17.66 20.34 -36.32
CA LEU A 427 17.97 21.01 -35.08
C LEU A 427 18.61 20.05 -34.07
N THR A 428 19.69 20.52 -33.44
CA THR A 428 20.26 19.85 -32.26
C THR A 428 19.50 20.28 -31.01
N LEU A 429 18.65 19.37 -30.51
CA LEU A 429 17.97 19.50 -29.23
C LEU A 429 18.83 18.89 -28.10
N PRO A 430 18.70 19.37 -26.84
CA PRO A 430 19.28 18.69 -25.69
C PRO A 430 18.82 17.22 -25.61
N PRO A 431 19.64 16.32 -25.02
CA PRO A 431 19.28 14.93 -24.83
C PRO A 431 17.92 14.80 -24.12
N GLU A 432 17.13 13.81 -24.50
CA GLU A 432 15.85 13.49 -23.85
C GLU A 432 14.83 14.64 -23.86
N THR A 433 14.92 15.54 -24.83
CA THR A 433 13.92 16.59 -25.09
C THR A 433 13.19 16.37 -26.41
N LEU A 434 11.90 16.71 -26.45
CA LEU A 434 11.07 16.60 -27.65
C LEU A 434 10.16 17.82 -27.77
N ILE A 435 10.08 18.42 -28.96
CA ILE A 435 9.08 19.46 -29.23
C ILE A 435 7.76 18.74 -29.54
N VAL A 436 6.80 18.85 -28.63
CA VAL A 436 5.50 18.15 -28.72
C VAL A 436 4.42 18.97 -29.41
N LEU A 437 4.57 20.30 -29.43
CA LEU A 437 3.59 21.22 -30.01
C LEU A 437 4.26 22.51 -30.46
N ILE A 438 3.82 23.06 -31.60
CA ILE A 438 4.14 24.41 -32.04
C ILE A 438 2.84 25.20 -32.12
N ARG A 439 2.74 26.30 -31.36
CA ARG A 439 1.62 27.24 -31.47
C ARG A 439 2.05 28.43 -32.32
N ARG A 440 1.41 28.57 -33.49
CA ARG A 440 1.66 29.65 -34.46
C ARG A 440 0.42 30.53 -34.54
N GLY A 441 0.46 31.67 -33.86
CA GLY A 441 -0.75 32.48 -33.64
C GLY A 441 -1.80 31.67 -32.87
N GLU A 442 -2.99 31.50 -33.46
CA GLU A 442 -4.10 30.72 -32.90
C GLU A 442 -4.07 29.23 -33.28
N GLN A 443 -3.13 28.80 -34.13
CA GLN A 443 -3.07 27.43 -34.62
C GLN A 443 -2.11 26.57 -33.80
N ASN A 444 -2.58 25.38 -33.42
CA ASN A 444 -1.80 24.33 -32.76
C ASN A 444 -1.34 23.31 -33.80
N ILE A 445 -0.02 23.20 -34.00
CA ILE A 445 0.61 22.32 -34.98
C ILE A 445 1.33 21.21 -34.22
N ILE A 446 1.04 19.95 -34.57
CA ILE A 446 1.80 18.79 -34.07
C ILE A 446 3.02 18.66 -34.98
N PRO A 447 4.23 18.89 -34.48
CA PRO A 447 5.41 18.95 -35.32
C PRO A 447 5.91 17.55 -35.68
N ASP A 448 6.46 17.44 -36.89
CA ASP A 448 7.23 16.30 -37.38
C ASP A 448 8.63 16.76 -37.81
N GLY A 449 9.46 15.82 -38.28
CA GLY A 449 10.82 16.14 -38.72
C GLY A 449 10.90 17.16 -39.86
N GLU A 450 9.84 17.33 -40.66
CA GLU A 450 9.78 18.25 -41.80
C GLU A 450 9.23 19.63 -41.42
N THR A 451 8.71 19.78 -40.20
CA THR A 451 8.10 21.00 -39.73
C THR A 451 9.14 22.11 -39.60
N ILE A 452 8.90 23.24 -40.28
CA ILE A 452 9.78 24.41 -40.28
C ILE A 452 9.37 25.36 -39.15
N ILE A 453 10.34 25.74 -38.32
CA ILE A 453 10.15 26.71 -37.24
C ILE A 453 10.15 28.13 -37.81
N LEU A 454 9.15 28.92 -37.44
CA LEU A 454 9.00 30.32 -37.85
C LEU A 454 9.15 31.26 -36.66
N GLN A 455 9.37 32.53 -37.00
CA GLN A 455 9.38 33.62 -36.04
C GLN A 455 8.03 33.72 -35.30
N ASN A 456 8.10 34.00 -34.00
CA ASN A 456 6.95 34.07 -33.08
C ASN A 456 6.23 32.74 -32.83
N ASP A 457 6.76 31.61 -33.31
CA ASP A 457 6.28 30.30 -32.89
C ASP A 457 6.50 30.12 -31.38
N VAL A 458 5.50 29.57 -30.69
CA VAL A 458 5.63 29.12 -29.31
C VAL A 458 5.79 27.60 -29.32
N LEU A 459 7.01 27.14 -29.05
CA LEU A 459 7.35 25.72 -28.97
C LEU A 459 7.04 25.21 -27.57
N VAL A 460 6.36 24.08 -27.47
CA VAL A 460 6.19 23.33 -26.23
C VAL A 460 7.17 22.17 -26.26
N LEU A 461 8.19 22.24 -25.42
CA LEU A 461 9.18 21.19 -25.22
C LEU A 461 8.75 20.29 -24.08
N SER A 462 8.98 18.99 -24.23
CA SER A 462 8.87 17.96 -23.21
C SER A 462 10.27 17.52 -22.84
N ALA A 463 10.62 17.53 -21.56
CA ALA A 463 11.90 17.03 -21.05
C ALA A 463 11.66 16.05 -19.90
N ILE A 464 12.48 15.00 -19.83
CA ILE A 464 12.52 14.11 -18.67
C ILE A 464 13.24 14.83 -17.54
N THR A 465 12.60 14.95 -16.37
CA THR A 465 13.26 15.51 -15.18
C THR A 465 14.19 14.45 -14.59
N PRO A 466 15.51 14.67 -14.47
CA PRO A 466 16.34 13.78 -13.67
C PRO A 466 15.93 13.90 -12.19
N ASP A 467 15.82 12.76 -11.47
CA ASP A 467 15.34 12.69 -10.07
C ASP A 467 16.09 13.63 -9.10
N GLU A 468 17.37 13.94 -9.36
CA GLU A 468 18.16 14.96 -8.66
C GLU A 468 19.25 15.54 -9.59
N VAL A 469 19.38 16.87 -9.72
CA VAL A 469 20.56 17.48 -10.32
C VAL A 469 21.64 17.64 -9.25
N HIS A 470 22.52 16.65 -9.12
CA HIS A 470 23.62 16.67 -8.16
C HIS A 470 24.44 17.97 -8.26
N GLY A 471 24.66 18.63 -7.12
CA GLY A 471 25.46 19.85 -7.02
C GLY A 471 24.72 21.17 -7.22
N ILE A 472 23.40 21.17 -7.43
CA ILE A 472 22.59 22.40 -7.55
C ILE A 472 21.60 22.51 -6.38
N LYS A 473 21.78 23.53 -5.53
CA LYS A 473 20.82 23.90 -4.49
C LYS A 473 20.44 25.37 -4.64
N LEU A 474 19.24 25.61 -5.16
CA LEU A 474 18.72 26.96 -5.34
C LEU A 474 18.20 27.51 -4.01
N VAL A 475 18.64 28.70 -3.66
CA VAL A 475 18.16 29.45 -2.50
C VAL A 475 17.74 30.83 -2.98
N GLU A 476 16.53 31.22 -2.63
CA GLU A 476 16.04 32.57 -2.86
C GLU A 476 16.48 33.50 -1.73
N LYS A 477 16.93 34.70 -2.10
CA LYS A 477 17.31 35.73 -1.15
C LYS A 477 16.71 37.07 -1.56
N ILE A 478 15.83 37.59 -0.72
CA ILE A 478 15.23 38.91 -0.89
C ILE A 478 16.22 39.98 -0.39
N ILE A 479 16.36 41.06 -1.15
CA ILE A 479 17.16 42.21 -0.74
C ILE A 479 16.30 43.15 0.13
N GLU A 480 16.55 43.12 1.43
CA GLU A 480 15.93 44.02 2.41
C GLU A 480 16.60 45.40 2.45
N LYS A 481 15.93 46.41 3.04
CA LYS A 481 16.39 47.82 3.02
C LYS A 481 17.76 48.02 3.68
N ASP A 482 18.04 47.23 4.71
CA ASP A 482 19.24 47.18 5.54
C ASP A 482 20.29 46.17 5.04
N SER A 483 20.02 45.50 3.91
CA SER A 483 20.94 44.53 3.32
C SER A 483 22.25 45.19 2.86
N ARG A 484 23.39 44.58 3.21
CA ARG A 484 24.74 44.98 2.74
C ARG A 484 24.94 44.96 1.22
N TYR A 485 23.98 44.37 0.50
CA TYR A 485 23.96 44.27 -0.96
C TYR A 485 23.07 45.33 -1.62
N ASN A 486 22.25 46.04 -0.85
CA ASN A 486 21.36 47.08 -1.34
C ASN A 486 22.18 48.22 -1.96
N ASN A 487 21.74 48.70 -3.13
CA ASN A 487 22.40 49.73 -3.94
C ASN A 487 23.83 49.42 -4.40
N LYS A 488 24.31 48.17 -4.33
CA LYS A 488 25.60 47.76 -4.90
C LYS A 488 25.45 47.16 -6.30
N LEU A 489 26.48 47.29 -7.12
CA LEU A 489 26.59 46.54 -8.36
C LEU A 489 26.90 45.07 -8.07
N LEU A 490 26.41 44.16 -8.91
CA LEU A 490 26.68 42.74 -8.77
C LEU A 490 28.20 42.42 -8.80
N SER A 491 28.99 43.24 -9.52
CA SER A 491 30.45 43.19 -9.56
C SER A 491 31.14 43.59 -8.25
N GLU A 492 30.50 44.44 -7.44
CA GLU A 492 31.02 44.95 -6.16
C GLU A 492 30.75 44.00 -4.98
N ILE A 493 30.01 42.93 -5.23
CA ILE A 493 29.60 41.97 -4.21
C ILE A 493 30.63 40.83 -4.14
N SER A 494 31.24 40.66 -2.97
CA SER A 494 32.10 39.51 -2.70
C SER A 494 31.27 38.23 -2.80
N LYS A 495 31.51 37.45 -3.86
CA LYS A 495 30.98 36.10 -4.01
C LYS A 495 31.64 35.23 -2.94
N LYS A 496 30.84 34.60 -2.07
CA LYS A 496 31.37 33.50 -1.25
C LYS A 496 31.84 32.39 -2.20
N HIS A 497 32.88 31.65 -1.81
CA HIS A 497 33.30 30.46 -2.57
C HIS A 497 32.06 29.56 -2.76
N ASN A 498 31.76 29.20 -4.02
CA ASN A 498 30.64 28.34 -4.44
C ASN A 498 29.22 28.95 -4.44
N GLU A 499 29.05 30.28 -4.43
CA GLU A 499 27.74 30.92 -4.66
C GLU A 499 27.65 31.56 -6.06
N ILE A 500 26.73 31.09 -6.91
CA ILE A 500 26.43 31.66 -8.24
C ILE A 500 25.00 32.22 -8.22
N ILE A 501 24.86 33.53 -8.48
CA ILE A 501 23.55 34.15 -8.71
C ILE A 501 23.13 33.80 -10.13
N ILE A 502 22.06 33.02 -10.28
CA ILE A 502 21.56 32.52 -11.58
C ILE A 502 20.52 33.48 -12.15
N MET A 503 19.71 34.09 -11.29
CA MET A 503 18.60 34.95 -11.69
C MET A 503 18.37 36.05 -10.66
N ILE A 504 17.94 37.21 -11.13
CA ILE A 504 17.43 38.30 -10.29
C ILE A 504 15.98 38.55 -10.73
N GLN A 505 15.03 38.52 -9.80
CA GLN A 505 13.64 38.87 -10.08
C GLN A 505 13.31 40.22 -9.46
N ARG A 506 12.83 41.15 -10.28
CA ARG A 506 12.41 42.50 -9.86
C ARG A 506 11.01 42.76 -10.38
N ASN A 507 10.06 43.01 -9.48
CA ASN A 507 8.66 43.30 -9.83
C ASN A 507 8.04 42.29 -10.81
N GLY A 508 8.35 41.00 -10.63
CA GLY A 508 7.86 39.92 -11.50
C GLY A 508 8.64 39.72 -12.81
N GLN A 509 9.59 40.58 -13.16
CA GLN A 509 10.45 40.41 -14.33
C GLN A 509 11.77 39.71 -13.99
N VAL A 510 12.20 38.83 -14.89
CA VAL A 510 13.47 38.11 -14.80
C VAL A 510 14.59 38.95 -15.42
N ILE A 511 15.63 39.22 -14.62
CA ILE A 511 16.84 39.94 -15.03
C ILE A 511 18.00 38.95 -14.99
N ILE A 512 18.69 38.82 -16.13
CA ILE A 512 19.89 37.99 -16.24
C ILE A 512 21.03 38.68 -15.48
N PRO A 513 21.63 38.01 -14.48
CA PRO A 513 22.67 38.60 -13.65
C PRO A 513 23.93 38.90 -14.48
N ASN A 514 24.29 40.18 -14.55
CA ASN A 514 25.56 40.65 -15.11
C ASN A 514 26.24 41.62 -14.12
N GLY A 515 27.54 41.84 -14.28
CA GLY A 515 28.34 42.67 -13.35
C GLY A 515 27.84 44.12 -13.21
N ASN A 516 27.05 44.61 -14.18
CA ASN A 516 26.54 45.98 -14.21
C ASN A 516 25.14 46.11 -13.59
N VAL A 517 24.51 45.00 -13.17
CA VAL A 517 23.19 45.06 -12.52
C VAL A 517 23.35 45.60 -11.11
N ARG A 518 22.71 46.74 -10.82
CA ARG A 518 22.59 47.30 -9.48
C ARG A 518 21.43 46.65 -8.75
N LEU A 519 21.70 46.09 -7.58
CA LEU A 519 20.68 45.48 -6.73
C LEU A 519 19.91 46.54 -5.95
N THR A 520 18.60 46.38 -5.87
CA THR A 520 17.69 47.29 -5.16
C THR A 520 16.86 46.54 -4.14
N THR A 521 16.32 47.27 -3.16
CA THR A 521 15.37 46.71 -2.19
C THR A 521 14.18 46.07 -2.91
N GLY A 522 13.85 44.84 -2.52
CA GLY A 522 12.76 44.05 -3.12
C GLY A 522 13.20 43.12 -4.25
N ASP A 523 14.47 43.17 -4.69
CA ASP A 523 15.00 42.17 -5.63
C ASP A 523 15.06 40.79 -4.97
N ILE A 524 14.66 39.74 -5.70
CA ILE A 524 14.81 38.35 -5.30
C ILE A 524 15.98 37.75 -6.08
N LEU A 525 17.06 37.39 -5.37
CA LEU A 525 18.20 36.71 -5.95
C LEU A 525 17.98 35.19 -5.88
N VAL A 526 18.07 34.49 -7.00
CA VAL A 526 18.14 33.04 -7.04
C VAL A 526 19.60 32.61 -7.10
N ILE A 527 20.06 31.97 -6.03
CA ILE A 527 21.47 31.63 -5.82
C ILE A 527 21.62 30.12 -5.84
N ASN A 528 22.50 29.60 -6.69
CA ASN A 528 23.00 28.24 -6.52
C ASN A 528 24.09 28.21 -5.46
N ARG A 529 23.85 27.45 -4.39
CA ARG A 529 24.87 27.02 -3.44
C ARG A 529 25.29 25.60 -3.82
N ALA A 530 26.46 25.45 -4.44
CA ALA A 530 26.99 24.11 -4.61
C ALA A 530 27.24 23.51 -3.22
N VAL A 531 26.62 22.38 -2.92
CA VAL A 531 26.96 21.56 -1.75
C VAL A 531 28.13 20.70 -2.20
N ASN A 532 29.32 20.93 -1.65
CA ASN A 532 30.42 19.98 -1.78
C ASN A 532 30.10 18.69 -1.02
#